data_AF-A0A954YW28-F1
#
_entry.id   AF-A0A954YW28-F1
#
_cell.length_a   1.000
_cell.length_b   1.000
_cell.length_c   1.000
_cell.angle_alpha   90.00
_cell.angle_beta   90.00
_cell.angle_gamma   90.00
#
_symmetry.space_group_name_H-M   'P 1'
#
loop_
_entity.id
_entity.type
_entity.pdbx_description
1 polymer ?
#
loop_
_entity_poly.entity_id
_entity_poly.type
_entity_poly.pdbx_seq_one_letter_code
_entity_poly.pdbx_strand_id
1 'polypeptide(L)'
;GVFVIETKTRSKSVQGNPVIEYDGEHVLVDGHAPDRDPIAQAKACRDHIKSIFSRVTQRDPKLRAVVLFPGWFIRRKAKNVEVWVLNPTAFVKFLKHEPCLLTSEDIGMLSEALETHIRSNRRS
;
A
#
# COMPACT_ATOMS: atom_id res chain seq x y z
N GLY A 1 -7.38 -2.96 -9.91
CA GLY A 1 -6.87 -3.97 -8.96
C GLY A 1 -7.21 -3.57 -7.53
N VAL A 2 -6.78 -4.36 -6.54
CA VAL A 2 -6.94 -4.02 -5.11
C VAL A 2 -5.64 -3.44 -4.57
N PHE A 3 -5.74 -2.30 -3.88
CA PHE A 3 -4.60 -1.59 -3.28
C PHE A 3 -4.80 -1.48 -1.78
N VAL A 4 -3.80 -1.90 -1.01
CA VAL A 4 -3.77 -1.74 0.45
C VAL A 4 -2.84 -0.56 0.75
N ILE A 5 -3.43 0.52 1.25
CA ILE A 5 -2.77 1.82 1.37
C ILE A 5 -2.46 2.10 2.84
N GLU A 6 -1.17 2.21 3.15
CA GLU A 6 -0.65 2.73 4.41
C GLU A 6 -0.25 4.20 4.22
N THR A 7 -0.76 5.11 5.05
CA THR A 7 -0.41 6.53 4.98
C THR A 7 0.52 6.92 6.13
N LYS A 8 1.69 7.44 5.81
CA LYS A 8 2.67 7.94 6.78
C LYS A 8 2.66 9.46 6.83
N THR A 9 2.04 10.00 7.87
CA THR A 9 2.09 11.43 8.18
C THR A 9 3.39 11.74 8.91
N ARG A 10 4.25 12.57 8.30
CA ARG A 10 5.52 13.02 8.88
C ARG A 10 5.70 14.51 8.64
N SER A 11 6.08 15.24 9.69
CA SER A 11 6.50 16.64 9.58
C SER A 11 7.86 16.75 8.92
N LYS A 12 8.05 17.75 8.07
CA LYS A 12 9.34 18.05 7.45
C LYS A 12 10.14 18.98 8.35
N SER A 13 11.46 18.78 8.42
CA SER A 13 12.34 19.81 8.94
C SER A 13 12.22 21.09 8.10
N VAL A 14 12.37 22.24 8.75
CA VAL A 14 12.41 23.56 8.09
C VAL A 14 13.77 23.76 7.39
N GLN A 15 14.79 23.03 7.79
CA GLN A 15 16.14 23.08 7.23
C GLN A 15 16.47 21.80 6.47
N GLY A 16 17.09 21.96 5.29
CA GLY A 16 17.53 20.86 4.42
C GLY A 16 16.65 20.64 3.19
N ASN A 17 16.88 19.53 2.50
CA ASN A 17 16.10 19.11 1.33
C ASN A 17 15.30 17.83 1.69
N PRO A 18 14.09 17.98 2.26
CA PRO A 18 13.39 16.86 2.86
C PRO A 18 12.98 15.82 1.80
N VAL A 19 13.46 14.60 1.96
CA VAL A 19 13.35 13.54 0.95
C VAL A 19 13.08 12.19 1.60
N ILE A 20 12.19 11.43 0.95
CA ILE A 20 12.03 10.01 1.21
C ILE A 20 12.89 9.27 0.20
N GLU A 21 13.91 8.55 0.66
CA GLU A 21 14.68 7.66 -0.19
C GLU A 21 14.11 6.25 -0.11
N TYR A 22 13.87 5.63 -1.26
CA TYR A 22 13.35 4.27 -1.37
C TYR A 22 14.19 3.45 -2.33
N ASP A 23 14.82 2.40 -1.82
CA ASP A 23 15.70 1.50 -2.57
C ASP A 23 15.00 0.25 -3.13
N GLY A 24 13.70 0.07 -2.83
CA GLY A 24 12.92 -1.12 -3.22
C GLY A 24 12.62 -2.08 -2.06
N GLU A 25 13.36 -1.95 -0.96
CA GLU A 25 13.22 -2.79 0.23
C GLU A 25 13.04 -1.96 1.50
N HIS A 26 13.74 -0.82 1.60
CA HIS A 26 13.78 0.04 2.78
C HIS A 26 13.52 1.50 2.42
N VAL A 27 12.99 2.23 3.40
CA VAL A 27 12.75 3.67 3.31
C VAL A 27 13.63 4.40 4.30
N LEU A 28 14.30 5.46 3.83
CA LEU A 28 14.91 6.47 4.70
C LEU A 28 14.09 7.75 4.63
N VAL A 29 13.82 8.35 5.79
CA VAL A 29 13.19 9.66 5.94
C VAL A 29 14.27 10.64 6.34
N ASP A 30 14.60 11.58 5.46
CA ASP A 30 15.70 12.53 5.68
C ASP A 30 17.04 11.86 6.04
N GLY A 31 17.32 10.72 5.40
CA GLY A 31 18.54 9.94 5.62
C GLY A 31 18.51 9.01 6.82
N HIS A 32 17.42 8.99 7.60
CA HIS A 32 17.28 8.15 8.78
C HIS A 32 16.25 7.04 8.58
N ALA A 33 16.56 5.85 9.09
CA ALA A 33 15.59 4.76 9.15
C ALA A 33 14.44 5.14 10.11
N PRO A 34 13.17 4.97 9.71
CA PRO A 34 12.04 5.21 10.61
C PRO A 34 11.97 4.14 11.71
N ASP A 35 11.49 4.52 12.89
CA ASP A 35 11.35 3.60 14.05
C ASP A 35 10.54 2.32 13.75
N ARG A 36 9.57 2.45 12.84
CA ARG A 36 8.78 1.33 12.32
C ARG A 36 8.98 1.26 10.82
N ASP A 37 9.28 0.07 10.32
CA ASP A 37 9.46 -0.18 8.89
C ASP A 37 8.11 -0.06 8.13
N PRO A 38 7.93 1.00 7.32
CA PRO A 38 6.70 1.19 6.55
C PRO A 38 6.49 0.10 5.49
N ILE A 39 7.57 -0.49 4.98
CA ILE A 39 7.52 -1.52 3.94
C ILE A 39 6.99 -2.82 4.54
N ALA A 40 7.59 -3.28 5.65
CA ALA A 40 7.11 -4.46 6.36
C ALA A 40 5.65 -4.31 6.81
N GLN A 41 5.26 -3.14 7.32
CA GLN A 41 3.87 -2.87 7.70
C GLN A 41 2.92 -2.96 6.50
N ALA A 42 3.25 -2.35 5.36
CA ALA A 42 2.41 -2.41 4.18
C ALA A 42 2.27 -3.83 3.61
N LYS A 43 3.36 -4.62 3.63
CA LYS A 43 3.31 -6.05 3.25
C LYS A 43 2.40 -6.84 4.21
N ALA A 44 2.57 -6.67 5.52
CA ALA A 44 1.75 -7.35 6.51
C ALA A 44 0.25 -7.01 6.35
N CYS A 45 -0.08 -5.74 6.14
CA CYS A 45 -1.46 -5.32 5.86
C CYS A 45 -1.99 -5.97 4.57
N ARG A 46 -1.22 -5.96 3.48
CA ARG A 46 -1.58 -6.63 2.22
C ARG A 46 -1.85 -8.11 2.43
N ASP A 47 -0.96 -8.82 3.11
CA ASP A 47 -1.03 -10.26 3.31
C ASP A 47 -2.20 -10.64 4.23
N HIS A 48 -2.51 -9.80 5.20
CA HIS A 48 -3.72 -9.95 6.00
C HIS A 48 -4.99 -9.87 5.15
N ILE A 49 -5.13 -8.83 4.31
CA ILE A 49 -6.29 -8.71 3.41
C ILE A 49 -6.33 -9.87 2.40
N LYS A 50 -5.17 -10.27 1.87
CA LYS A 50 -5.05 -11.43 0.98
C LYS A 50 -5.61 -12.69 1.64
N SER A 51 -5.24 -12.94 2.89
CA SER A 51 -5.73 -14.10 3.66
C SER A 51 -7.25 -14.10 3.85
N ILE A 52 -7.86 -12.92 4.02
CA ILE A 52 -9.32 -12.77 4.13
C ILE A 52 -9.97 -13.16 2.81
N PHE A 53 -9.47 -12.62 1.68
CA PHE A 53 -10.02 -12.94 0.37
C PHE A 53 -9.87 -14.41 0.02
N SER A 54 -8.70 -15.02 0.25
CA SER A 54 -8.50 -16.44 -0.03
C SER A 54 -9.40 -17.33 0.81
N ARG A 55 -9.65 -16.98 2.08
CA ARG A 55 -10.55 -17.75 2.95
C ARG A 55 -12.02 -17.69 2.50
N VAL A 56 -12.50 -16.52 2.05
CA VAL A 56 -13.92 -16.34 1.73
C VAL A 56 -14.25 -16.68 0.28
N THR A 57 -13.34 -16.34 -0.65
CA THR A 57 -13.60 -16.48 -2.10
C THR A 57 -12.89 -17.68 -2.73
N GLN A 58 -11.99 -18.35 -2.01
CA GLN A 58 -11.09 -19.40 -2.54
C GLN A 58 -10.25 -18.94 -3.75
N ARG A 59 -10.07 -17.63 -3.92
CA ARG A 59 -9.25 -17.04 -4.99
C ARG A 59 -7.99 -16.39 -4.42
N ASP A 60 -7.01 -16.19 -5.30
CA ASP A 60 -5.79 -15.43 -5.02
C ASP A 60 -5.74 -14.14 -5.86
N PRO A 61 -6.45 -13.08 -5.46
CA PRO A 61 -6.39 -11.81 -6.18
C PRO A 61 -5.02 -11.14 -6.03
N LYS A 62 -4.55 -10.50 -7.11
CA LYS A 62 -3.35 -9.65 -7.05
C LYS A 62 -3.63 -8.38 -6.25
N LEU A 63 -3.07 -8.31 -5.04
CA LEU A 63 -3.10 -7.14 -4.18
C LEU A 63 -1.78 -6.39 -4.24
N ARG A 64 -1.86 -5.07 -4.23
CA ARG A 64 -0.67 -4.22 -4.18
C ARG A 64 -0.58 -3.46 -2.87
N ALA A 65 0.56 -3.59 -2.19
CA ALA A 65 0.90 -2.78 -1.03
C ALA A 65 1.39 -1.40 -1.48
N VAL A 66 0.89 -0.36 -0.84
CA VAL A 66 1.21 1.04 -1.15
C VAL A 66 1.49 1.79 0.15
N VAL A 67 2.60 2.51 0.22
CA VAL A 67 2.93 3.46 1.26
C VAL A 67 2.87 4.87 0.67
N LEU A 68 2.05 5.73 1.27
CA LEU A 68 1.94 7.13 0.88
C LEU A 68 2.63 8.03 1.89
N PHE A 69 3.44 8.96 1.40
CA PHE A 69 4.01 10.07 2.15
C PHE A 69 3.49 11.41 1.62
N PRO A 70 2.36 11.93 2.15
CA PRO A 70 1.76 13.18 1.69
C PRO A 70 2.69 14.38 1.84
N GLY A 71 2.79 15.19 0.79
CA GLY A 71 3.64 16.38 0.77
C GLY A 71 5.13 16.10 0.60
N TRP A 72 5.59 14.85 0.62
CA TRP A 72 7.01 14.51 0.48
C TRP A 72 7.45 14.30 -0.97
N PHE A 73 8.71 14.64 -1.25
CA PHE A 73 9.39 14.23 -2.47
C PHE A 73 9.97 12.84 -2.27
N ILE A 74 9.71 11.92 -3.21
CA ILE A 74 10.16 10.53 -3.13
C ILE A 74 11.26 10.31 -4.17
N ARG A 75 12.46 9.97 -3.70
CA ARG A 75 13.58 9.56 -4.54
C ARG A 75 13.64 8.04 -4.58
N ARG A 76 13.25 7.46 -5.71
CA ARG A 76 13.23 6.00 -5.91
C ARG A 76 14.46 5.54 -6.69
N LYS A 77 15.16 4.52 -6.18
CA LYS A 77 16.38 3.97 -6.80
C LYS A 77 16.15 2.63 -7.53
N ALA A 78 15.09 1.89 -7.21
CA ALA A 78 14.80 0.58 -7.82
C ALA A 78 13.57 0.55 -8.75
N LYS A 79 13.62 -0.28 -9.79
CA LYS A 79 12.50 -0.64 -10.67
C LYS A 79 11.84 -1.93 -10.19
N ASN A 80 10.61 -2.21 -10.63
CA ASN A 80 9.87 -3.46 -10.35
C ASN A 80 9.79 -3.85 -8.85
N VAL A 81 9.46 -2.88 -8.02
CA VAL A 81 9.33 -3.05 -6.57
C VAL A 81 8.03 -3.74 -6.18
N GLU A 82 8.07 -4.51 -5.10
CA GLU A 82 6.91 -5.18 -4.51
C GLU A 82 5.93 -4.18 -3.88
N VAL A 83 6.46 -3.18 -3.16
CA VAL A 83 5.68 -2.13 -2.48
C VAL A 83 5.84 -0.79 -3.20
N TRP A 84 4.74 -0.12 -3.49
CA TRP A 84 4.79 1.23 -4.05
C TRP A 84 4.97 2.26 -2.93
N VAL A 85 6.09 2.99 -2.94
CA VAL A 85 6.30 4.15 -2.07
C VAL A 85 6.16 5.40 -2.91
N LEU A 86 5.13 6.21 -2.64
CA LEU A 86 4.74 7.33 -3.48
C LEU A 86 4.24 8.50 -2.63
N ASN A 87 4.12 9.67 -3.24
CA ASN A 87 3.22 10.71 -2.73
C ASN A 87 1.84 10.58 -3.42
N PRO A 88 0.78 11.22 -2.89
CA PRO A 88 -0.57 11.08 -3.43
C PRO A 88 -0.69 11.45 -4.92
N THR A 89 -0.02 12.53 -5.35
CA THR A 89 -0.03 12.95 -6.76
C THR A 89 0.60 11.91 -7.68
N ALA A 90 1.70 11.29 -7.27
CA ALA A 90 2.35 10.21 -8.01
C ALA A 90 1.49 8.93 -8.00
N PHE A 91 0.81 8.62 -6.90
CA PHE A 91 -0.09 7.48 -6.81
C PHE A 91 -1.23 7.57 -7.83
N VAL A 92 -1.88 8.72 -7.98
CA VAL A 92 -2.91 8.94 -9.00
C VAL A 92 -2.36 8.69 -10.42
N LYS A 93 -1.12 9.13 -10.71
CA LYS A 93 -0.47 8.85 -12.00
C LYS A 93 -0.26 7.36 -12.21
N PHE A 94 0.20 6.64 -11.19
CA PHE A 94 0.40 5.19 -11.25
C PHE A 94 -0.91 4.44 -11.50
N LEU A 95 -2.00 4.83 -10.82
CA LEU A 95 -3.32 4.23 -11.02
C LEU A 95 -3.81 4.35 -12.46
N LYS A 96 -3.54 5.48 -13.14
CA LYS A 96 -3.93 5.69 -14.55
C LYS A 96 -3.23 4.75 -15.53
N HIS A 97 -2.06 4.23 -15.17
CA HIS A 97 -1.27 3.32 -16.01
C HIS A 97 -1.38 1.86 -15.58
N GLU A 98 -2.04 1.57 -14.45
CA GLU A 98 -2.25 0.20 -14.01
C GLU A 98 -3.38 -0.46 -14.82
N PRO A 99 -3.17 -1.67 -15.35
CA PRO A 99 -4.22 -2.37 -16.09
C PRO A 99 -5.43 -2.68 -15.19
N CYS A 100 -6.63 -2.44 -15.73
CA CYS A 100 -7.87 -2.83 -15.08
C CYS A 100 -8.15 -4.32 -15.37
N LEU A 101 -7.74 -5.19 -14.44
CA LEU A 101 -7.84 -6.66 -14.59
C LEU A 101 -9.01 -7.30 -13.83
N LEU A 102 -9.75 -6.52 -13.02
CA LEU A 102 -10.87 -7.05 -12.24
C LEU A 102 -12.18 -6.75 -12.95
N THR A 103 -13.02 -7.77 -13.08
CA THR A 103 -14.39 -7.61 -13.57
C THR A 103 -15.29 -7.01 -12.47
N SER A 104 -16.47 -6.52 -12.84
CA SER A 104 -17.46 -6.06 -11.87
C SER A 104 -17.90 -7.17 -10.91
N GLU A 105 -17.95 -8.42 -11.39
CA GLU A 105 -18.24 -9.61 -10.58
C GLU A 105 -17.13 -9.85 -9.54
N ASP A 106 -15.86 -9.77 -9.95
CA ASP A 106 -14.73 -9.90 -9.03
C ASP A 106 -14.78 -8.82 -7.94
N ILE A 107 -15.10 -7.58 -8.32
CA ILE A 107 -15.21 -6.46 -7.38
C ILE A 107 -16.33 -6.72 -6.36
N GLY A 108 -17.50 -7.16 -6.82
CA GLY A 108 -18.62 -7.50 -5.94
C GLY A 108 -18.26 -8.63 -4.96
N MET A 109 -17.67 -9.71 -5.46
CA MET A 109 -17.24 -10.86 -4.65
C MET A 109 -16.21 -10.48 -3.58
N LEU A 110 -15.19 -9.69 -3.95
CA LEU A 110 -14.17 -9.22 -3.00
C LEU A 110 -14.74 -8.26 -1.95
N SER A 111 -15.72 -7.44 -2.34
CA SER A 111 -16.38 -6.50 -1.42
C SER A 111 -17.22 -7.24 -0.39
N GLU A 112 -18.08 -8.19 -0.82
CA GLU A 112 -18.88 -9.03 0.08
C GLU A 112 -18.00 -9.87 1.03
N ALA A 113 -16.86 -10.35 0.53
CA ALA A 113 -15.90 -11.09 1.35
C ALA A 113 -15.35 -10.26 2.51
N LEU A 114 -15.01 -9.00 2.24
CA LEU A 114 -14.53 -8.07 3.27
C LEU A 114 -15.65 -7.70 4.26
N GLU A 115 -16.85 -7.41 3.77
CA GLU A 115 -18.01 -7.08 4.60
C GLU A 115 -18.40 -8.23 5.53
N THR A 116 -18.42 -9.45 5.01
CA THR A 116 -18.67 -10.66 5.80
C THR A 116 -17.63 -10.82 6.90
N HIS A 117 -16.34 -10.64 6.59
CA HIS A 117 -15.29 -10.71 7.60
C HIS A 117 -15.47 -9.65 8.70
N ILE A 118 -15.77 -8.40 8.33
CA ILE A 118 -16.01 -7.30 9.29
C ILE A 118 -17.20 -7.61 10.20
N ARG A 119 -18.31 -8.13 9.64
CA ARG A 119 -19.50 -8.51 10.43
C ARG A 119 -19.19 -9.63 11.42
N SER A 120 -18.44 -10.64 11.02
CA SER A 120 -18.04 -11.76 11.90
C SER A 120 -17.13 -11.29 13.04
N ASN A 121 -16.18 -10.40 12.76
CA ASN A 121 -15.25 -9.88 13.79
C ASN A 121 -15.91 -8.92 14.79
N ARG A 122 -17.03 -8.26 14.44
CA ARG A 122 -17.77 -7.39 15.37
C ARG A 122 -18.62 -8.14 16.40
N ARG A 123 -18.80 -9.45 16.23
CA ARG A 123 -19.60 -10.30 17.11
C ARG A 123 -18.74 -11.13 18.09
N SER A 124 -17.42 -11.02 17.99
CA SER A 124 -16.41 -11.60 18.88
C SER A 124 -15.90 -10.56 19.86
#